data_AF-A0A2J6SIH3-F1
#
_entry.id   AF-A0A2J6SIH3-F1
#
_cell.length_a   1.000
_cell.length_b   1.000
_cell.length_c   1.000
_cell.angle_alpha   90.00
_cell.angle_beta   90.00
_cell.angle_gamma   90.00
#
_symmetry.space_group_name_H-M   'P 1'
#
loop_
_entity.id
_entity.type
_entity.pdbx_description
1 polymer ?
#
loop_
_entity_poly.entity_id
_entity_poly.type
_entity_poly.pdbx_seq_one_letter_code
_entity_poly.pdbx_strand_id
1 'polypeptide(L)'
;MIHDAETAGATPSQENAQKAKIMLKGGSKKKDATLDLVKSISTSALKIGEQFRALEDRLTAYQTSPGEKPEDEALDSEQAEEKLSLTISKTDFARMRIIGQFNLGFILASRASESDDGPVAADDLFIIDQHASDEKYNFERLYATTIVQSQPLVQPKTLDLTALEEEIVMENLPALETNGFIIKVDESSEAPVGQRCQVISLPTSRETTFSLNDLAELIALLADHPPGSVPRPSKVRKMFAMRACRSSIMIGKTLTHKQMGKAVRHLGELDKPWNCPHGRPTMRHLCGLGAWDELGWKEGLEPDGENPRATDWAAYVRLNRGDPGTPALLDDEETLVGGEEIED
;
A
#
# COMPACT_ATOMS: atom_id res chain seq x y z
N MET A 1 5.37 -13.03 57.41
CA MET A 1 4.68 -11.76 57.09
C MET A 1 4.93 -11.29 55.65
N ILE A 2 6.16 -11.04 55.20
CA ILE A 2 6.41 -10.61 53.80
C ILE A 2 6.20 -11.77 52.81
N HIS A 3 6.70 -12.96 53.14
CA HIS A 3 6.52 -14.16 52.30
C HIS A 3 5.05 -14.63 52.20
N ASP A 4 4.27 -14.43 53.27
CA ASP A 4 2.83 -14.76 53.29
C ASP A 4 2.01 -13.75 52.45
N ALA A 5 2.47 -12.50 52.36
CA ALA A 5 1.87 -11.48 51.52
C ALA A 5 2.20 -11.68 50.02
N GLU A 6 3.40 -12.16 49.70
CA GLU A 6 3.80 -12.52 48.34
C GLU A 6 3.03 -13.74 47.81
N THR A 7 2.84 -14.76 48.64
CA THR A 7 2.03 -15.94 48.30
C THR A 7 0.54 -15.64 48.17
N ALA A 8 0.01 -14.72 48.99
CA ALA A 8 -1.36 -14.21 48.84
C ALA A 8 -1.55 -13.33 47.60
N GLY A 9 -0.51 -12.60 47.16
CA GLY A 9 -0.53 -11.83 45.90
C GLY A 9 -0.41 -12.68 44.63
N ALA A 10 0.23 -13.86 44.74
CA ALA A 10 0.39 -14.81 43.63
C ALA A 10 -0.86 -15.67 43.36
N THR A 11 -1.80 -15.72 44.30
CA THR A 11 -3.07 -16.45 44.13
C THR A 11 -4.14 -15.55 43.51
N PRO A 12 -4.77 -15.94 42.38
CA PRO A 12 -5.80 -15.12 41.74
C PRO A 12 -6.98 -14.85 42.70
N SER A 13 -7.39 -13.58 42.82
CA SER A 13 -8.55 -13.21 43.64
C SER A 13 -9.83 -13.88 43.12
N GLN A 14 -10.84 -14.04 43.99
CA GLN A 14 -12.15 -14.59 43.58
C GLN A 14 -12.80 -13.81 42.44
N GLU A 15 -12.60 -12.49 42.37
CA GLU A 15 -13.07 -11.67 41.24
C GLU A 15 -12.32 -11.98 39.95
N ASN A 16 -11.01 -12.22 40.00
CA ASN A 16 -10.22 -12.63 38.84
C ASN A 16 -10.65 -14.01 38.34
N ALA A 17 -10.94 -14.94 39.25
CA ALA A 17 -11.48 -16.26 38.92
C ALA A 17 -12.89 -16.17 38.29
N GLN A 18 -13.74 -15.26 38.76
CA GLN A 18 -15.06 -15.01 38.15
C GLN A 18 -14.96 -14.39 36.75
N LYS A 19 -14.08 -13.40 36.55
CA LYS A 19 -13.84 -12.80 35.22
C LYS A 19 -13.32 -13.81 34.21
N ALA A 20 -12.37 -14.67 34.61
CA ALA A 20 -11.88 -15.76 33.77
C ALA A 20 -13.01 -16.74 33.40
N LYS A 21 -13.87 -17.11 34.36
CA LYS A 21 -15.01 -18.01 34.15
C LYS A 21 -16.07 -17.41 33.21
N ILE A 22 -16.22 -16.07 33.18
CA ILE A 22 -17.10 -15.35 32.25
C ILE A 22 -16.50 -15.31 30.84
N MET A 23 -15.18 -15.14 30.70
CA MET A 23 -14.50 -15.25 29.39
C MET A 23 -14.60 -16.66 28.80
N LEU A 24 -14.39 -17.69 29.63
CA LEU A 24 -14.49 -19.10 29.23
C LEU A 24 -15.93 -19.55 28.90
N LYS A 25 -16.97 -18.87 29.41
CA LYS A 25 -18.38 -19.20 29.14
C LYS A 25 -18.97 -18.54 27.88
N GLY A 26 -18.17 -17.83 27.09
CA GLY A 26 -18.62 -17.24 25.82
C GLY A 26 -19.67 -16.14 26.02
N GLY A 27 -19.22 -14.97 26.50
CA GLY A 27 -20.07 -13.80 26.63
C GLY A 27 -20.55 -13.25 25.28
N SER A 28 -21.88 -13.19 25.11
CA SER A 28 -22.66 -12.40 24.14
C SER A 28 -22.13 -12.38 22.69
N LYS A 29 -22.81 -13.13 21.82
CA LYS A 29 -22.69 -13.15 20.35
C LYS A 29 -22.43 -11.74 19.75
N LYS A 30 -21.17 -11.41 19.48
CA LYS A 30 -20.79 -10.33 18.55
C LYS A 30 -20.70 -10.94 17.14
N LYS A 31 -21.14 -10.17 16.14
CA LYS A 31 -21.29 -10.61 14.73
C LYS A 31 -19.97 -10.89 14.00
N ASP A 32 -18.84 -10.56 14.59
CA ASP A 32 -17.51 -10.87 14.04
C ASP A 32 -16.87 -11.96 14.90
N ALA A 33 -17.26 -13.20 14.66
CA ALA A 33 -16.72 -14.36 15.36
C ALA A 33 -15.52 -14.93 14.59
N THR A 34 -14.31 -14.69 15.08
CA THR A 34 -13.20 -15.61 14.84
C THR A 34 -13.58 -16.93 15.52
N LEU A 35 -13.70 -18.01 14.76
CA LEU A 35 -13.98 -19.34 15.33
C LEU A 35 -12.86 -19.68 16.32
N ASP A 36 -13.18 -19.64 17.62
CA ASP A 36 -12.24 -20.02 18.68
C ASP A 36 -12.15 -21.56 18.72
N LEU A 37 -11.37 -22.10 17.78
CA LEU A 37 -11.11 -23.54 17.62
C LEU A 37 -10.11 -23.98 18.68
N VAL A 38 -10.58 -24.15 19.92
CA VAL A 38 -9.79 -24.83 20.96
C VAL A 38 -9.87 -26.33 20.71
N LYS A 39 -8.79 -26.90 20.15
CA LYS A 39 -8.63 -28.35 19.98
C LYS A 39 -7.66 -28.87 21.03
N SER A 40 -8.13 -29.76 21.90
CA SER A 40 -7.27 -30.50 22.82
C SER A 40 -6.55 -31.60 22.04
N ILE A 41 -5.22 -31.47 21.92
CA ILE A 41 -4.37 -32.47 21.30
C ILE A 41 -3.80 -33.35 22.41
N SER A 42 -4.08 -34.65 22.36
CA SER A 42 -3.41 -35.61 23.23
C SER A 42 -2.01 -35.84 22.68
N THR A 43 -1.00 -35.40 23.43
CA THR A 43 0.41 -35.58 23.08
C THR A 43 1.20 -35.99 24.31
N SER A 44 2.38 -36.58 24.10
CA SER A 44 3.32 -36.97 25.15
C SER A 44 4.56 -36.08 25.11
N ALA A 45 5.25 -35.92 26.24
CA ALA A 45 6.48 -35.13 26.30
C ALA A 45 7.56 -35.63 25.33
N LEU A 46 7.58 -36.95 25.04
CA LEU A 46 8.46 -37.55 24.05
C LEU A 46 8.12 -37.10 22.62
N LYS A 47 6.84 -37.13 22.24
CA LYS A 47 6.38 -36.65 20.92
C LYS A 47 6.65 -35.17 20.71
N ILE A 48 6.47 -34.35 21.74
CA ILE A 48 6.83 -32.93 21.69
C ILE A 48 8.34 -32.76 21.47
N GLY A 49 9.16 -33.55 22.19
CA GLY A 49 10.61 -33.52 22.04
C GLY A 49 11.09 -33.93 20.64
N GLU A 50 10.49 -34.96 20.06
CA GLU A 50 10.77 -35.40 18.68
C GLU A 50 10.38 -34.32 17.66
N GLN A 51 9.19 -33.72 17.81
CA GLN A 51 8.75 -32.62 16.95
C GLN A 51 9.65 -31.39 17.07
N PHE A 52 10.12 -31.08 18.28
CA PHE A 52 11.01 -29.96 18.52
C PHE A 52 12.38 -30.17 17.86
N ARG A 53 12.96 -31.37 17.97
CA ARG A 53 14.21 -31.71 17.28
C ARG A 53 14.05 -31.68 15.77
N ALA A 54 12.96 -32.24 15.23
CA ALA A 54 12.67 -32.17 13.80
C ALA A 54 12.52 -30.72 13.30
N LEU A 55 11.98 -29.82 14.12
CA LEU A 55 11.92 -28.38 13.82
C LEU A 55 13.29 -27.72 13.88
N GLU A 56 14.13 -28.05 14.87
CA GLU A 56 15.51 -27.55 14.97
C GLU A 56 16.37 -28.02 13.80
N ASP A 57 16.27 -29.28 13.40
CA ASP A 57 17.01 -29.82 12.26
C ASP A 57 16.58 -29.13 10.96
N ARG A 58 15.29 -28.88 10.77
CA ARG A 58 14.75 -28.14 9.62
C ARG A 58 15.17 -26.68 9.62
N LEU A 59 15.18 -26.02 10.78
CA LEU A 59 15.62 -24.64 10.92
C LEU A 59 17.11 -24.51 10.62
N THR A 60 17.92 -25.47 11.08
CA THR A 60 19.35 -25.52 10.82
C THR A 60 19.64 -25.78 9.35
N ALA A 61 18.89 -26.68 8.70
CA ALA A 61 18.98 -26.94 7.27
C ALA A 61 18.59 -25.70 6.43
N TYR A 62 17.59 -24.93 6.88
CA TYR A 62 17.21 -23.66 6.25
C TYR A 62 18.31 -22.60 6.38
N GLN A 63 18.90 -22.46 7.58
CA GLN A 63 19.99 -21.51 7.85
C GLN A 63 21.30 -21.84 7.12
N THR A 64 21.55 -23.13 6.85
CA THR A 64 22.76 -23.60 6.17
C THR A 64 22.58 -23.80 4.66
N SER A 65 21.35 -23.73 4.15
CA SER A 65 21.10 -23.73 2.71
C SER A 65 21.77 -22.49 2.07
N PRO A 66 22.57 -22.66 1.00
CA PRO A 66 23.09 -21.55 0.21
C PRO A 66 21.98 -21.05 -0.72
N GLY A 67 20.85 -20.67 -0.15
CA GLY A 67 20.01 -19.67 -0.78
C GLY A 67 20.72 -18.35 -0.53
N GLU A 68 20.96 -17.58 -1.60
CA GLU A 68 21.16 -16.14 -1.45
C GLU A 68 20.17 -15.69 -0.38
N LYS A 69 20.69 -15.17 0.74
CA LYS A 69 19.82 -14.41 1.62
C LYS A 69 19.13 -13.44 0.66
N PRO A 70 17.79 -13.45 0.51
CA PRO A 70 17.18 -12.21 0.13
C PRO A 70 17.68 -11.32 1.25
N GLU A 71 18.59 -10.42 0.93
CA GLU A 71 18.90 -9.35 1.84
C GLU A 71 17.53 -8.90 2.34
N ASP A 72 17.37 -8.78 3.65
CA ASP A 72 16.32 -7.92 4.17
C ASP A 72 16.64 -6.55 3.57
N GLU A 73 16.31 -6.35 2.29
CA GLU A 73 15.97 -5.10 1.64
C GLU A 73 14.75 -4.67 2.43
N ALA A 74 15.01 -4.17 3.63
CA ALA A 74 14.06 -3.55 4.49
C ALA A 74 13.59 -2.30 3.75
N LEU A 75 12.69 -2.50 2.78
CA LEU A 75 11.80 -1.55 2.13
C LEU A 75 12.38 -0.13 2.10
N ASP A 76 13.59 0.03 1.56
CA ASP A 76 14.13 1.35 1.36
C ASP A 76 13.33 1.97 0.21
N SER A 77 12.49 2.96 0.55
CA SER A 77 11.57 3.58 -0.40
C SER A 77 12.34 4.15 -1.60
N GLU A 78 13.55 4.66 -1.36
CA GLU A 78 14.38 5.25 -2.41
C GLU A 78 14.83 4.20 -3.43
N GLN A 79 15.30 3.04 -2.96
CA GLN A 79 15.69 1.93 -3.84
C GLN A 79 14.50 1.37 -4.61
N ALA A 80 13.34 1.28 -3.96
CA ALA A 80 12.12 0.81 -4.62
C ALA A 80 11.64 1.79 -5.72
N GLU A 81 11.77 3.10 -5.50
CA GLU A 81 11.42 4.13 -6.49
C GLU A 81 12.36 4.12 -7.70
N GLU A 82 13.66 3.91 -7.46
CA GLU A 82 14.65 3.78 -8.53
C GLU A 82 14.38 2.50 -9.36
N LYS A 83 14.19 1.36 -8.70
CA LYS A 83 13.80 0.11 -9.37
C LYS A 83 12.52 0.27 -10.19
N LEU A 84 11.49 0.94 -9.66
CA LEU A 84 10.25 1.20 -10.40
C LEU A 84 10.45 2.14 -11.59
N SER A 85 11.26 3.19 -11.43
CA SER A 85 11.56 4.16 -12.49
C SER A 85 12.36 3.55 -13.63
N LEU A 86 13.24 2.58 -13.33
CA LEU A 86 14.00 1.83 -14.32
C LEU A 86 13.14 0.76 -15.02
N THR A 87 12.16 0.21 -14.29
CA THR A 87 11.41 -0.94 -14.76
C THR A 87 10.14 -0.56 -15.51
N ILE A 88 9.43 0.52 -15.13
CA ILE A 88 8.07 0.81 -15.62
C ILE A 88 8.02 2.09 -16.46
N SER A 89 7.55 1.96 -17.69
CA SER A 89 7.27 3.08 -18.59
C SER A 89 5.82 3.59 -18.46
N LYS A 90 5.54 4.81 -18.93
CA LYS A 90 4.15 5.36 -18.95
C LYS A 90 3.19 4.48 -19.77
N THR A 91 3.69 3.89 -20.86
CA THR A 91 2.89 3.02 -21.73
C THR A 91 2.57 1.67 -21.07
N ASP A 92 3.35 1.24 -20.09
CA ASP A 92 3.13 -0.02 -19.39
C ASP A 92 1.83 0.01 -18.57
N PHE A 93 1.51 1.15 -17.94
CA PHE A 93 0.26 1.31 -17.19
C PHE A 93 -0.99 1.10 -18.05
N ALA A 94 -0.92 1.44 -19.35
CA ALA A 94 -2.01 1.21 -20.28
C ALA A 94 -2.14 -0.28 -20.66
N ARG A 95 -1.05 -1.04 -20.57
CA ARG A 95 -0.95 -2.46 -20.91
C ARG A 95 -1.13 -3.40 -19.71
N MET A 96 -1.10 -2.87 -18.48
CA MET A 96 -1.34 -3.64 -17.27
C MET A 96 -2.72 -4.31 -17.28
N ARG A 97 -2.73 -5.62 -17.07
CA ARG A 97 -3.94 -6.43 -16.94
C ARG A 97 -4.33 -6.51 -15.47
N ILE A 98 -5.50 -5.98 -15.14
CA ILE A 98 -6.07 -6.06 -13.79
C ILE A 98 -6.47 -7.50 -13.47
N ILE A 99 -5.93 -8.04 -12.38
CA ILE A 99 -6.26 -9.37 -11.86
C ILE A 99 -7.48 -9.27 -10.95
N GLY A 100 -7.44 -8.34 -9.99
CA GLY A 100 -8.53 -8.17 -9.04
C GLY A 100 -8.19 -7.21 -7.90
N GLN A 101 -9.11 -7.13 -6.95
CA GLN A 101 -8.93 -6.34 -5.73
C GLN A 101 -8.50 -7.26 -4.59
N PHE A 102 -7.46 -6.87 -3.86
CA PHE A 102 -6.98 -7.56 -2.66
C PHE A 102 -7.30 -6.74 -1.40
N ASN A 103 -7.84 -7.42 -0.39
CA ASN A 103 -8.14 -6.89 0.95
C ASN A 103 -8.90 -5.53 0.96
N LEU A 104 -9.75 -5.29 -0.06
CA LEU A 104 -10.49 -4.03 -0.24
C LEU A 104 -9.63 -2.74 -0.22
N GLY A 105 -8.32 -2.86 -0.44
CA GLY A 105 -7.38 -1.74 -0.35
C GLY A 105 -6.37 -1.70 -1.49
N PHE A 106 -6.14 -2.83 -2.16
CA PHE A 106 -5.12 -2.95 -3.19
C PHE A 106 -5.71 -3.48 -4.49
N ILE A 107 -5.13 -3.04 -5.59
CA ILE A 107 -5.37 -3.55 -6.94
C ILE A 107 -4.16 -4.39 -7.32
N LEU A 108 -4.41 -5.63 -7.74
CA LEU A 108 -3.38 -6.50 -8.30
C LEU A 108 -3.40 -6.37 -9.83
N ALA A 109 -2.24 -6.11 -10.41
CA ALA A 109 -2.07 -5.97 -11.85
C ALA A 109 -0.87 -6.78 -12.33
N SER A 110 -1.02 -7.42 -13.49
CA SER A 110 0.07 -8.10 -14.19
C SER A 110 0.52 -7.27 -15.39
N ARG A 111 1.82 -7.27 -15.67
CA ARG A 111 2.40 -6.67 -16.88
C ARG A 111 3.19 -7.75 -17.61
N ALA A 112 2.91 -7.94 -18.89
CA ALA A 112 3.76 -8.79 -19.72
C ALA A 112 5.14 -8.15 -19.86
N SER A 113 6.18 -8.90 -19.49
CA SER A 113 7.55 -8.43 -19.67
C SER A 113 7.90 -8.52 -21.16
N GLU A 114 8.32 -7.40 -21.75
CA GLU A 114 8.83 -7.38 -23.12
C GLU A 114 10.35 -7.58 -23.06
N SER A 115 10.82 -8.75 -23.46
CA SER A 115 12.23 -8.95 -23.79
C SER A 115 12.43 -8.74 -25.30
N ASP A 116 13.21 -7.73 -25.67
CA ASP A 116 13.66 -7.51 -27.05
C ASP A 116 14.73 -8.54 -27.48
N ASP A 117 15.34 -9.29 -26.55
CA ASP A 117 16.32 -10.34 -26.84
C ASP A 117 16.39 -11.38 -25.69
N GLY A 118 15.67 -12.51 -25.79
CA GLY A 118 15.79 -13.64 -24.85
C GLY A 118 14.51 -14.48 -24.63
N PRO A 119 14.62 -15.71 -24.08
CA PRO A 119 13.50 -16.65 -24.01
C PRO A 119 12.48 -16.18 -22.96
N VAL A 120 11.21 -16.13 -23.39
CA VAL A 120 9.97 -15.94 -22.59
C VAL A 120 10.19 -15.15 -21.29
N ALA A 121 10.22 -13.82 -21.40
CA ALA A 121 10.18 -12.99 -20.21
C ALA A 121 8.81 -13.12 -19.53
N ALA A 122 8.82 -13.64 -18.31
CA ALA A 122 7.60 -13.89 -17.58
C ALA A 122 6.94 -12.60 -17.08
N ASP A 123 5.61 -12.63 -16.97
CA ASP A 123 4.79 -11.52 -16.51
C ASP A 123 5.25 -11.02 -15.12
N ASP A 124 5.26 -9.72 -14.90
CA ASP A 124 5.49 -9.11 -13.59
C ASP A 124 4.16 -8.89 -12.86
N LEU A 125 4.16 -9.12 -11.55
CA LEU A 125 3.04 -8.84 -10.66
C LEU A 125 3.30 -7.56 -9.84
N PHE A 126 2.32 -6.67 -9.83
CA PHE A 126 2.34 -5.42 -9.06
C PHE A 126 1.16 -5.34 -8.09
N ILE A 127 1.44 -4.72 -6.95
CA ILE A 127 0.43 -4.30 -5.98
C ILE A 127 0.31 -2.78 -5.99
N ILE A 128 -0.92 -2.29 -6.12
CA ILE A 128 -1.23 -0.87 -6.28
C ILE A 128 -2.20 -0.47 -5.17
N ASP A 129 -1.82 0.49 -4.32
CA ASP A 129 -2.71 1.06 -3.31
C ASP A 129 -3.79 1.89 -3.99
N GLN A 130 -5.05 1.50 -3.81
CA GLN A 130 -6.18 2.13 -4.50
C GLN A 130 -6.41 3.57 -4.05
N HIS A 131 -6.07 3.90 -2.80
CA HIS A 131 -6.25 5.23 -2.23
C HIS A 131 -5.11 6.14 -2.63
N ALA A 132 -3.87 5.72 -2.38
CA ALA A 132 -2.68 6.54 -2.66
C ALA A 132 -2.55 6.83 -4.17
N SER A 133 -2.89 5.86 -5.03
CA SER A 133 -2.85 6.04 -6.49
C SER A 133 -3.87 7.05 -6.99
N ASP A 134 -5.13 6.96 -6.53
CA ASP A 134 -6.19 7.89 -6.90
C ASP A 134 -5.93 9.28 -6.29
N GLU A 135 -5.39 9.34 -5.08
CA GLU A 135 -4.95 10.57 -4.42
C GLU A 135 -3.85 11.29 -5.21
N LYS A 136 -2.83 10.56 -5.67
CA LYS A 136 -1.75 11.13 -6.49
C LYS A 136 -2.29 11.74 -7.77
N TYR A 137 -3.16 11.04 -8.49
CA TYR A 137 -3.80 11.58 -9.69
C TYR A 137 -4.66 12.81 -9.41
N ASN A 138 -5.50 12.75 -8.38
CA ASN A 138 -6.36 13.87 -8.01
C ASN A 138 -5.54 15.10 -7.59
N PHE A 139 -4.42 14.89 -6.89
CA PHE A 139 -3.50 15.95 -6.50
C PHE A 139 -2.87 16.65 -7.70
N GLU A 140 -2.29 15.89 -8.64
CA GLU A 140 -1.66 16.45 -9.85
C GLU A 140 -2.68 17.20 -10.71
N ARG A 141 -3.88 16.65 -10.86
CA ARG A 141 -5.00 17.31 -11.55
C ARG A 141 -5.38 18.62 -10.87
N LEU A 142 -5.50 18.64 -9.54
CA LEU A 142 -5.79 19.87 -8.80
C LEU A 142 -4.66 20.89 -8.94
N TYR A 143 -3.40 20.45 -8.87
CA TYR A 143 -2.23 21.30 -9.03
C TYR A 143 -2.23 22.02 -10.38
N ALA A 144 -2.48 21.27 -11.47
CA ALA A 144 -2.44 21.77 -12.84
C ALA A 144 -3.64 22.65 -13.22
N THR A 145 -4.86 22.28 -12.79
CA THR A 145 -6.10 22.90 -13.32
C THR A 145 -6.76 23.91 -12.40
N THR A 146 -6.41 23.93 -11.10
CA THR A 146 -7.16 24.74 -10.14
C THR A 146 -6.66 26.18 -10.12
N ILE A 147 -7.56 27.13 -10.36
CA ILE A 147 -7.37 28.54 -9.99
C ILE A 147 -7.88 28.72 -8.56
N VAL A 148 -7.01 29.21 -7.68
CA VAL A 148 -7.37 29.41 -6.26
C VAL A 148 -8.28 30.62 -6.13
N GLN A 149 -9.39 30.44 -5.41
CA GLN A 149 -10.35 31.52 -5.17
C GLN A 149 -9.71 32.62 -4.32
N SER A 150 -9.91 33.86 -4.73
CA SER A 150 -9.37 35.05 -4.08
C SER A 150 -10.46 35.83 -3.34
N GLN A 151 -10.08 36.47 -2.24
CA GLN A 151 -10.90 37.40 -1.49
C GLN A 151 -10.32 38.81 -1.62
N PRO A 152 -11.10 39.79 -2.13
CA PRO A 152 -10.67 41.18 -2.15
C PRO A 152 -10.41 41.72 -0.74
N LEU A 153 -9.31 42.46 -0.59
CA LEU A 153 -9.05 43.23 0.63
C LEU A 153 -9.98 44.43 0.68
N VAL A 154 -10.36 44.83 1.90
CA VAL A 154 -11.14 46.06 2.15
C VAL A 154 -10.37 47.29 1.68
N GLN A 155 -9.06 47.28 1.88
CA GLN A 155 -8.13 48.31 1.39
C GLN A 155 -6.96 47.61 0.69
N PRO A 156 -6.66 47.96 -0.58
CA PRO A 156 -5.46 47.48 -1.24
C PRO A 156 -4.22 47.80 -0.42
N LYS A 157 -3.30 46.86 -0.33
CA LYS A 157 -2.07 47.01 0.44
C LYS A 157 -0.87 47.13 -0.48
N THR A 158 -0.17 48.26 -0.40
CA THR A 158 1.12 48.46 -1.06
C THR A 158 2.14 47.46 -0.50
N LEU A 159 2.86 46.82 -1.41
CA LEU A 159 3.96 45.92 -1.10
C LEU A 159 5.25 46.72 -0.94
N ASP A 160 6.11 46.26 -0.05
CA ASP A 160 7.49 46.74 0.08
C ASP A 160 8.40 45.63 -0.46
N LEU A 161 8.70 45.69 -1.76
CA LEU A 161 9.49 44.70 -2.48
C LEU A 161 10.91 45.21 -2.76
N THR A 162 11.85 44.30 -2.96
CA THR A 162 13.12 44.60 -3.62
C THR A 162 12.92 44.80 -5.13
N ALA A 163 13.86 45.45 -5.80
CA ALA A 163 13.79 45.63 -7.25
C ALA A 163 13.69 44.31 -8.02
N LEU A 164 14.35 43.25 -7.52
CA LEU A 164 14.28 41.91 -8.10
C LEU A 164 12.89 41.27 -7.90
N GLU A 165 12.35 41.34 -6.70
CA GLU A 165 11.01 40.80 -6.40
C GLU A 165 9.91 41.53 -7.18
N GLU A 166 10.03 42.85 -7.36
CA GLU A 166 9.10 43.63 -8.17
C GLU A 166 9.10 43.17 -9.63
N GLU A 167 10.28 42.95 -10.22
CA GLU A 167 10.41 42.42 -11.58
C GLU A 167 9.77 41.02 -11.70
N ILE A 168 10.08 40.11 -10.75
CA ILE A 168 9.51 38.76 -10.72
C ILE A 168 7.98 38.82 -10.66
N VAL A 169 7.42 39.72 -9.85
CA VAL A 169 5.96 39.92 -9.75
C VAL A 169 5.39 40.40 -11.09
N MET A 170 6.02 41.38 -11.74
CA MET A 170 5.57 41.92 -13.01
C MET A 170 5.60 40.88 -14.14
N GLU A 171 6.65 40.05 -14.20
CA GLU A 171 6.78 38.99 -15.21
C GLU A 171 5.81 37.81 -14.99
N ASN A 172 5.40 37.55 -13.73
CA ASN A 172 4.65 36.35 -13.36
C ASN A 172 3.23 36.63 -12.82
N LEU A 173 2.61 37.75 -13.20
CA LEU A 173 1.22 38.08 -12.82
C LEU A 173 0.23 36.93 -13.05
N PRO A 174 0.24 36.19 -14.19
CA PRO A 174 -0.69 35.08 -14.39
C PRO A 174 -0.54 33.94 -13.36
N ALA A 175 0.69 33.67 -12.92
CA ALA A 175 0.96 32.63 -11.93
C ALA A 175 0.49 33.05 -10.53
N LEU A 176 0.64 34.34 -10.19
CA LEU A 176 0.12 34.94 -8.97
C LEU A 176 -1.41 34.87 -8.92
N GLU A 177 -2.07 35.26 -10.01
CA GLU A 177 -3.53 35.19 -10.16
C GLU A 177 -4.05 33.76 -10.06
N THR A 178 -3.35 32.79 -10.67
CA THR A 178 -3.71 31.37 -10.58
C THR A 178 -3.61 30.83 -9.15
N ASN A 179 -2.76 31.43 -8.31
CA ASN A 179 -2.64 31.18 -6.88
C ASN A 179 -3.58 32.05 -6.01
N GLY A 180 -4.42 32.88 -6.63
CA GLY A 180 -5.42 33.72 -5.94
C GLY A 180 -4.87 35.03 -5.37
N PHE A 181 -3.62 35.39 -5.72
CA PHE A 181 -3.04 36.68 -5.39
C PHE A 181 -3.26 37.63 -6.57
N ILE A 182 -4.11 38.65 -6.37
CA ILE A 182 -4.37 39.66 -7.41
C ILE A 182 -3.57 40.90 -7.04
N ILE A 183 -2.63 41.26 -7.91
CA ILE A 183 -1.73 42.39 -7.74
C ILE A 183 -1.99 43.40 -8.85
N LYS A 184 -2.10 44.67 -8.46
CA LYS A 184 -2.11 45.80 -9.39
C LYS A 184 -0.74 46.44 -9.40
N VAL A 185 -0.20 46.63 -10.59
CA VAL A 185 1.05 47.33 -10.84
C VAL A 185 0.72 48.74 -11.32
N ASP A 186 1.33 49.75 -10.72
CA ASP A 186 1.23 51.15 -11.16
C ASP A 186 2.55 51.60 -11.79
N GLU A 187 2.70 51.29 -13.09
CA GLU A 187 3.88 51.68 -13.89
C GLU A 187 3.97 53.19 -14.12
N SER A 188 2.86 53.92 -13.95
CA SER A 188 2.80 55.37 -14.14
C SER A 188 3.18 56.17 -12.91
N SER A 189 3.26 55.51 -11.75
CA SER A 189 3.51 56.18 -10.48
C SER A 189 4.97 56.67 -10.39
N GLU A 190 5.15 57.87 -9.84
CA GLU A 190 6.47 58.37 -9.39
C GLU A 190 6.95 57.65 -8.11
N ALA A 191 6.29 56.54 -7.72
CA ALA A 191 6.65 55.79 -6.53
C ALA A 191 8.04 55.14 -6.70
N PRO A 192 8.83 55.03 -5.62
CA PRO A 192 10.11 54.37 -5.68
C PRO A 192 9.97 52.90 -6.10
N VAL A 193 10.98 52.39 -6.80
CA VAL A 193 11.10 50.96 -7.13
C VAL A 193 10.95 50.14 -5.86
N GLY A 194 10.08 49.13 -5.90
CA GLY A 194 9.70 48.30 -4.76
C GLY A 194 8.31 48.61 -4.18
N GLN A 195 7.75 49.78 -4.46
CA GLN A 195 6.45 50.23 -3.93
C GLN A 195 5.37 50.43 -5.01
N ARG A 196 5.63 49.97 -6.24
CA ARG A 196 4.70 50.13 -7.38
C ARG A 196 3.61 49.05 -7.43
N CYS A 197 3.76 47.98 -6.64
CA CYS A 197 2.81 46.87 -6.58
C CYS A 197 1.88 46.97 -5.37
N GLN A 198 0.58 46.76 -5.61
CA GLN A 198 -0.44 46.71 -4.56
C GLN A 198 -1.21 45.38 -4.63
N VAL A 199 -1.30 44.67 -3.50
CA VAL A 199 -2.17 43.50 -3.40
C VAL A 199 -3.60 43.96 -3.22
N ILE A 200 -4.47 43.54 -4.14
CA ILE A 200 -5.91 43.81 -4.10
C ILE A 200 -6.66 42.62 -3.52
N SER A 201 -6.21 41.39 -3.78
CA SER A 201 -6.87 40.18 -3.27
C SER A 201 -5.86 39.15 -2.76
N LEU A 202 -6.23 38.44 -1.70
CA LEU A 202 -5.50 37.29 -1.16
C LEU A 202 -6.26 36.00 -1.42
N PRO A 203 -5.58 34.85 -1.56
CA PRO A 203 -6.26 33.57 -1.66
C PRO A 203 -7.09 33.27 -0.41
N THR A 204 -8.19 32.55 -0.58
CA THR A 204 -9.07 32.18 0.52
C THR A 204 -9.51 30.72 0.41
N SER A 205 -9.61 30.08 1.57
CA SER A 205 -10.19 28.75 1.73
C SER A 205 -10.91 28.71 3.07
N ARG A 206 -12.02 27.99 3.17
CA ARG A 206 -12.88 27.96 4.37
C ARG A 206 -12.13 27.67 5.67
N GLU A 207 -11.07 26.88 5.58
CA GLU A 207 -10.30 26.36 6.72
C GLU A 207 -8.86 26.93 6.79
N THR A 208 -8.47 27.81 5.85
CA THR A 208 -7.07 28.27 5.76
C THR A 208 -6.99 29.76 5.46
N THR A 209 -6.31 30.49 6.32
CA THR A 209 -6.01 31.91 6.14
C THR A 209 -4.67 32.09 5.44
N PHE A 210 -4.68 32.93 4.41
CA PHE A 210 -3.47 33.33 3.68
C PHE A 210 -3.03 34.73 4.11
N SER A 211 -1.72 34.94 4.11
CA SER A 211 -1.08 36.19 4.49
C SER A 211 -0.03 36.60 3.45
N LEU A 212 0.58 37.77 3.64
CA LEU A 212 1.66 38.25 2.77
C LEU A 212 2.92 37.39 2.84
N ASN A 213 3.11 36.62 3.92
CA ASN A 213 4.23 35.67 3.98
C ASN A 213 4.05 34.55 2.95
N ASP A 214 2.81 34.14 2.67
CA ASP A 214 2.53 33.15 1.63
C ASP A 214 2.76 33.72 0.22
N LEU A 215 2.55 35.04 0.05
CA LEU A 215 2.93 35.75 -1.17
C LEU A 215 4.45 35.80 -1.33
N ALA A 216 5.18 36.14 -0.27
CA ALA A 216 6.65 36.14 -0.29
C ALA A 216 7.22 34.75 -0.60
N GLU A 217 6.64 33.68 -0.04
CA GLU A 217 7.00 32.30 -0.40
C GLU A 217 6.78 32.04 -1.90
N LEU A 218 5.66 32.49 -2.45
CA LEU A 218 5.37 32.32 -3.87
C LEU A 218 6.33 33.11 -4.76
N ILE A 219 6.68 34.34 -4.40
CA ILE A 219 7.68 35.15 -5.14
C ILE A 219 9.03 34.43 -5.14
N ALA A 220 9.47 33.91 -3.99
CA ALA A 220 10.71 33.13 -3.90
C ALA A 220 10.65 31.87 -4.78
N LEU A 221 9.54 31.15 -4.80
CA LEU A 221 9.37 29.99 -5.68
C LEU A 221 9.42 30.39 -7.16
N LEU A 222 8.82 31.51 -7.54
CA LEU A 222 8.84 32.01 -8.92
C LEU A 222 10.27 32.40 -9.37
N ALA A 223 11.13 32.84 -8.46
CA ALA A 223 12.53 33.15 -8.76
C ALA A 223 13.33 31.90 -9.18
N ASP A 224 13.01 30.74 -8.60
CA ASP A 224 13.72 29.48 -8.82
C ASP A 224 13.17 28.67 -10.01
N HIS A 225 12.03 29.07 -10.58
CA HIS A 225 11.36 28.32 -11.65
C HIS A 225 11.40 29.09 -12.98
N PRO A 226 11.39 28.38 -14.13
CA PRO A 226 11.37 29.04 -15.42
C PRO A 226 10.09 29.87 -15.63
N PRO A 227 10.16 30.95 -16.43
CA PRO A 227 8.99 31.76 -16.78
C PRO A 227 7.85 30.90 -17.36
N GLY A 228 6.62 31.19 -16.96
CA GLY A 228 5.43 30.44 -17.38
C GLY A 228 5.11 29.19 -16.54
N SER A 229 5.97 28.83 -15.59
CA SER A 229 5.63 27.87 -14.55
C SER A 229 4.64 28.47 -13.54
N VAL A 230 3.82 27.63 -12.92
CA VAL A 230 2.88 28.04 -11.86
C VAL A 230 3.19 27.27 -10.58
N PRO A 231 4.30 27.59 -9.89
CA PRO A 231 4.59 26.97 -8.61
C PRO A 231 3.48 27.29 -7.61
N ARG A 232 3.26 26.35 -6.69
CA ARG A 232 2.26 26.48 -5.61
C ARG A 232 2.97 26.65 -4.28
N PRO A 233 2.63 27.66 -3.46
CA PRO A 233 3.21 27.81 -2.13
C PRO A 233 2.71 26.69 -1.20
N SER A 234 3.43 26.46 -0.10
CA SER A 234 3.26 25.34 0.80
C SER A 234 1.82 25.17 1.31
N LYS A 235 1.14 26.27 1.67
CA LYS A 235 -0.25 26.23 2.12
C LYS A 235 -1.23 25.81 1.02
N VAL A 236 -1.04 26.31 -0.21
CA VAL A 236 -1.87 25.90 -1.37
C VAL A 236 -1.65 24.42 -1.66
N ARG A 237 -0.39 23.95 -1.61
CA ARG A 237 -0.04 22.55 -1.80
C ARG A 237 -0.69 21.64 -0.76
N LYS A 238 -0.60 22.00 0.52
CA LYS A 238 -1.27 21.29 1.63
C LYS A 238 -2.78 21.25 1.46
N MET A 239 -3.37 22.37 1.03
CA MET A 239 -4.80 22.44 0.73
C MET A 239 -5.19 21.48 -0.41
N PHE A 240 -4.41 21.40 -1.49
CA PHE A 240 -4.66 20.45 -2.57
C PHE A 240 -4.47 19.00 -2.13
N ALA A 241 -3.45 18.70 -1.32
CA ALA A 241 -3.24 17.36 -0.75
C ALA A 241 -4.46 16.91 0.07
N MET A 242 -4.99 17.78 0.94
CA MET A 242 -6.20 17.47 1.73
C MET A 242 -7.45 17.27 0.83
N ARG A 243 -7.63 18.10 -0.20
CA ARG A 243 -8.74 17.96 -1.15
C ARG A 243 -8.65 16.67 -1.95
N ALA A 244 -7.45 16.31 -2.40
CA ALA A 244 -7.19 15.06 -3.10
C ALA A 244 -7.52 13.86 -2.21
N CYS A 245 -6.99 13.82 -0.98
CA CYS A 245 -7.23 12.72 -0.04
C CYS A 245 -8.73 12.49 0.22
N ARG A 246 -9.48 13.57 0.50
CA ARG A 246 -10.91 13.50 0.81
C ARG A 246 -11.80 13.13 -0.37
N SER A 247 -11.35 13.36 -1.60
CA SER A 247 -12.10 13.05 -2.82
C SER A 247 -11.73 11.71 -3.46
N SER A 248 -10.66 11.07 -2.98
CA SER A 248 -10.14 9.83 -3.54
C SER A 248 -10.86 8.59 -3.04
N ILE A 249 -10.64 7.47 -3.74
CA ILE A 249 -11.15 6.15 -3.36
C ILE A 249 -10.74 5.82 -1.91
N MET A 250 -11.70 5.46 -1.07
CA MET A 250 -11.43 5.03 0.31
C MET A 250 -10.96 3.58 0.36
N ILE A 251 -10.06 3.26 1.29
CA ILE A 251 -9.77 1.87 1.68
C ILE A 251 -11.05 1.24 2.26
N GLY A 252 -11.29 -0.03 1.95
CA GLY A 252 -12.52 -0.75 2.31
C GLY A 252 -13.62 -0.66 1.24
N LYS A 253 -13.47 0.21 0.23
CA LYS A 253 -14.44 0.32 -0.87
C LYS A 253 -14.23 -0.79 -1.89
N THR A 254 -15.29 -1.54 -2.23
CA THR A 254 -15.26 -2.50 -3.33
C THR A 254 -15.16 -1.77 -4.68
N LEU A 255 -14.26 -2.24 -5.54
CA LEU A 255 -14.06 -1.67 -6.88
C LEU A 255 -14.45 -2.65 -7.97
N THR A 256 -15.15 -2.14 -8.98
CA THR A 256 -15.37 -2.87 -10.24
C THR A 256 -14.07 -2.95 -11.05
N HIS A 257 -13.96 -3.96 -11.90
CA HIS A 257 -12.80 -4.12 -12.79
C HIS A 257 -12.53 -2.87 -13.65
N LYS A 258 -13.59 -2.21 -14.13
CA LYS A 258 -13.50 -0.93 -14.85
C LYS A 258 -12.93 0.21 -14.01
N GLN A 259 -13.30 0.30 -12.73
CA GLN A 259 -12.77 1.32 -11.81
C GLN A 259 -11.30 1.06 -11.49
N MET A 260 -10.93 -0.19 -11.24
CA MET A 260 -9.52 -0.58 -11.03
C MET A 260 -8.68 -0.24 -12.26
N GLY A 261 -9.12 -0.64 -13.45
CA GLY A 261 -8.41 -0.31 -14.70
C GLY A 261 -8.32 1.20 -14.96
N LYS A 262 -9.30 2.00 -14.51
CA LYS A 262 -9.23 3.46 -14.59
C LYS A 262 -8.16 4.02 -13.66
N ALA A 263 -8.10 3.57 -12.41
CA ALA A 263 -7.10 4.01 -11.44
C ALA A 263 -5.67 3.70 -11.92
N VAL A 264 -5.44 2.51 -12.47
CA VAL A 264 -4.12 2.13 -13.02
C VAL A 264 -3.77 2.96 -14.26
N ARG A 265 -4.71 3.17 -15.18
CA ARG A 265 -4.47 4.01 -16.37
C ARG A 265 -4.13 5.46 -16.03
N HIS A 266 -4.78 6.03 -15.02
CA HIS A 266 -4.46 7.37 -14.54
C HIS A 266 -3.00 7.52 -14.09
N LEU A 267 -2.38 6.48 -13.51
CA LEU A 267 -0.96 6.54 -13.12
C LEU A 267 -0.05 6.73 -14.34
N GLY A 268 -0.41 6.16 -15.50
CA GLY A 268 0.31 6.36 -16.76
C GLY A 268 0.23 7.77 -17.35
N GLU A 269 -0.74 8.58 -16.91
CA GLU A 269 -0.87 10.00 -17.32
C GLU A 269 0.09 10.92 -16.55
N LEU A 270 0.63 10.46 -15.42
CA LEU A 270 1.43 11.26 -14.50
C LEU A 270 2.93 11.08 -14.75
N ASP A 271 3.72 12.04 -14.28
CA ASP A 271 5.18 11.91 -14.24
C ASP A 271 5.62 11.32 -12.90
N LYS A 272 6.29 10.15 -12.93
CA LYS A 272 6.80 9.42 -11.76
C LYS A 272 5.76 9.29 -10.62
N PRO A 273 4.69 8.49 -10.81
CA PRO A 273 3.55 8.46 -9.90
C PRO A 273 3.79 7.64 -8.62
N TRP A 274 5.03 7.50 -8.14
CA TRP A 274 5.40 6.50 -7.12
C TRP A 274 4.92 6.82 -5.72
N ASN A 275 4.69 8.11 -5.42
CA ASN A 275 4.30 8.59 -4.12
C ASN A 275 3.10 9.52 -4.19
N CYS A 276 2.19 9.39 -3.22
CA CYS A 276 1.12 10.35 -2.98
C CYS A 276 1.69 11.66 -2.39
N PRO A 277 0.92 12.77 -2.36
CA PRO A 277 1.39 14.04 -1.81
C PRO A 277 1.77 14.01 -0.32
N HIS A 278 1.44 12.93 0.40
CA HIS A 278 1.84 12.69 1.80
C HIS A 278 3.05 11.75 1.93
N GLY A 279 3.64 11.28 0.83
CA GLY A 279 4.81 10.40 0.82
C GLY A 279 4.49 8.91 0.95
N ARG A 280 3.23 8.49 0.79
CA ARG A 280 2.88 7.05 0.78
C ARG A 280 3.09 6.48 -0.62
N PRO A 281 3.63 5.25 -0.73
CA PRO A 281 3.82 4.62 -2.02
C PRO A 281 2.49 4.29 -2.70
N THR A 282 2.37 4.57 -3.99
CA THR A 282 1.19 4.25 -4.79
C THR A 282 1.20 2.80 -5.25
N MET A 283 2.38 2.25 -5.54
CA MET A 283 2.54 0.88 -6.00
C MET A 283 3.92 0.31 -5.69
N ARG A 284 4.02 -1.02 -5.72
CA ARG A 284 5.26 -1.80 -5.62
C ARG A 284 5.23 -3.02 -6.53
N HIS A 285 6.40 -3.44 -6.99
CA HIS A 285 6.60 -4.75 -7.62
C HIS A 285 6.51 -5.82 -6.54
N LEU A 286 5.78 -6.90 -6.81
CA LEU A 286 5.67 -8.04 -5.91
C LEU A 286 6.65 -9.14 -6.30
N CYS A 287 6.58 -9.60 -7.55
CA CYS A 287 7.46 -10.64 -8.08
C CYS A 287 7.36 -10.72 -9.61
N GLY A 288 8.38 -11.30 -10.24
CA GLY A 288 8.29 -11.80 -11.61
C GLY A 288 7.72 -13.23 -11.59
N LEU A 289 6.76 -13.52 -12.45
CA LEU A 289 6.08 -14.81 -12.51
C LEU A 289 6.94 -15.91 -13.17
N GLY A 290 8.16 -15.59 -13.63
CA GLY A 290 9.08 -16.56 -14.25
C GLY A 290 9.70 -17.51 -13.25
N ALA A 291 9.76 -17.09 -11.98
CA ALA A 291 10.13 -17.96 -10.88
C ALA A 291 9.12 -19.10 -10.64
N TRP A 292 7.90 -19.00 -11.21
CA TRP A 292 6.88 -20.03 -11.07
C TRP A 292 7.14 -21.26 -11.95
N ASP A 293 7.96 -21.14 -12.99
CA ASP A 293 8.24 -22.23 -13.92
C ASP A 293 9.31 -23.21 -13.38
N GLU A 294 10.24 -22.75 -12.54
CA GLU A 294 11.28 -23.60 -11.93
C GLU A 294 10.89 -24.15 -10.55
N LEU A 295 10.15 -23.36 -9.76
CA LEU A 295 9.78 -23.66 -8.36
C LEU A 295 8.26 -23.79 -8.18
N GLY A 296 7.56 -24.22 -9.24
CA GLY A 296 6.11 -24.26 -9.27
C GLY A 296 5.51 -24.84 -8.01
N TRP A 297 4.49 -24.16 -7.48
CA TRP A 297 3.70 -24.65 -6.36
C TRP A 297 3.02 -25.96 -6.78
N LYS A 298 3.71 -27.08 -6.53
CA LYS A 298 3.19 -28.41 -6.76
C LYS A 298 2.43 -28.80 -5.50
N GLU A 299 1.13 -28.55 -5.51
CA GLU A 299 0.23 -28.99 -4.45
C GLU A 299 0.37 -30.52 -4.30
N GLY A 300 0.89 -30.97 -3.16
CA GLY A 300 0.98 -32.40 -2.83
C GLY A 300 2.20 -33.15 -3.36
N LEU A 301 3.43 -32.64 -3.23
CA LEU A 301 4.61 -33.51 -3.29
C LEU A 301 5.26 -33.59 -1.91
N GLU A 302 5.23 -34.79 -1.31
CA GLU A 302 6.15 -35.13 -0.24
C GLU A 302 7.57 -35.34 -0.79
N PRO A 303 8.63 -35.20 0.03
CA PRO A 303 10.04 -35.14 -0.42
C PRO A 303 10.54 -36.37 -1.19
N ASP A 304 9.75 -37.44 -1.19
CA ASP A 304 10.03 -38.80 -1.66
C ASP A 304 9.75 -38.99 -3.16
N GLY A 305 9.13 -38.00 -3.82
CA GLY A 305 8.76 -38.07 -5.23
C GLY A 305 7.55 -38.97 -5.52
N GLU A 306 6.91 -39.53 -4.50
CA GLU A 306 5.63 -40.18 -4.64
C GLU A 306 4.51 -39.13 -4.58
N ASN A 307 3.71 -39.09 -5.64
CA ASN A 307 2.53 -38.23 -5.76
C ASN A 307 1.43 -38.82 -4.84
N PRO A 308 1.16 -38.27 -3.65
CA PRO A 308 0.01 -38.69 -2.85
C PRO A 308 -1.21 -38.22 -3.63
N ARG A 309 -2.01 -39.17 -4.12
CA ARG A 309 -3.26 -38.98 -4.88
C ARG A 309 -3.84 -37.56 -4.73
N ALA A 310 -3.94 -36.86 -5.87
CA ALA A 310 -4.58 -35.55 -5.98
C ALA A 310 -5.77 -35.42 -5.03
N THR A 311 -5.65 -34.53 -4.04
CA THR A 311 -6.67 -34.33 -3.02
C THR A 311 -7.94 -33.82 -3.70
N ASP A 312 -8.95 -34.68 -3.84
CA ASP A 312 -10.25 -34.29 -4.38
C ASP A 312 -11.02 -33.44 -3.35
N TRP A 313 -10.75 -32.14 -3.37
CA TRP A 313 -11.44 -31.15 -2.57
C TRP A 313 -12.96 -31.15 -2.81
N ALA A 314 -13.43 -31.57 -4.00
CA ALA A 314 -14.85 -31.70 -4.28
C ALA A 314 -15.47 -32.93 -3.60
N ALA A 315 -14.73 -34.03 -3.43
CA ALA A 315 -15.17 -35.16 -2.62
C ALA A 315 -15.22 -34.81 -1.12
N TYR A 316 -14.22 -34.11 -0.59
CA TYR A 316 -14.20 -33.64 0.80
C TYR A 316 -15.38 -32.72 1.12
N VAL A 317 -15.69 -31.76 0.24
CA VAL A 317 -16.82 -30.84 0.40
C VAL A 317 -18.17 -31.57 0.27
N ARG A 318 -18.26 -32.62 -0.57
CA ARG A 318 -19.46 -33.47 -0.65
C ARG A 318 -19.68 -34.28 0.64
N LEU A 319 -18.62 -34.83 1.21
CA LEU A 319 -18.66 -35.60 2.46
C LEU A 319 -19.10 -34.73 3.65
N ASN A 320 -18.55 -33.51 3.75
CA ASN A 320 -18.86 -32.58 4.84
C ASN A 320 -20.15 -31.78 4.66
N ARG A 321 -20.83 -31.90 3.51
CA ARG A 321 -22.18 -31.34 3.30
C ARG A 321 -23.30 -32.29 3.70
N GLY A 322 -22.98 -33.52 4.13
CA GLY A 322 -23.97 -34.48 4.62
C GLY A 322 -24.89 -35.00 3.52
N ASP A 323 -24.36 -35.24 2.31
CA ASP A 323 -25.12 -35.83 1.21
C ASP A 323 -25.17 -37.37 1.39
N PRO A 324 -26.35 -38.01 1.48
CA PRO A 324 -26.48 -39.42 1.81
C PRO A 324 -26.28 -40.27 0.56
N GLY A 325 -25.03 -40.55 0.19
CA GLY A 325 -24.81 -41.38 -1.00
C GLY A 325 -23.37 -41.64 -1.42
N THR A 326 -22.48 -42.13 -0.54
CA THR A 326 -21.30 -42.90 -1.00
C THR A 326 -20.81 -43.84 0.12
N PRO A 327 -20.41 -45.09 -0.19
CA PRO A 327 -20.21 -46.15 0.79
C PRO A 327 -18.87 -46.03 1.53
N ALA A 328 -18.86 -46.47 2.79
CA ALA A 328 -17.68 -46.54 3.63
C ALA A 328 -16.66 -47.53 3.03
N LEU A 329 -15.42 -47.08 2.86
CA LEU A 329 -14.30 -47.97 2.58
C LEU A 329 -14.02 -48.79 3.86
N LEU A 330 -14.14 -50.11 3.71
CA LEU A 330 -13.77 -51.11 4.70
C LEU A 330 -12.24 -51.13 4.85
N ASP A 331 -11.78 -51.29 6.08
CA ASP A 331 -10.38 -51.58 6.43
C ASP A 331 -10.00 -52.95 5.86
N ASP A 332 -9.08 -52.99 4.89
CA ASP A 332 -8.46 -54.23 4.44
C ASP A 332 -7.14 -54.43 5.21
N GLU A 333 -7.17 -55.34 6.18
CA GLU A 333 -6.00 -56.05 6.71
C GLU A 333 -5.37 -56.89 5.58
N GLU A 334 -4.17 -56.52 5.11
CA GLU A 334 -3.37 -57.42 4.27
C GLU A 334 -2.74 -58.53 5.12
N THR A 335 -3.35 -59.71 5.02
CA THR A 335 -2.64 -60.99 5.10
C THR A 335 -2.24 -61.39 3.69
N LEU A 336 -0.97 -61.69 3.44
CA LEU A 336 -0.58 -62.64 2.38
C LEU A 336 0.77 -63.30 2.71
N VAL A 337 0.70 -64.63 2.69
CA VAL A 337 1.75 -65.62 2.88
C VAL A 337 2.27 -66.05 1.50
N GLY A 338 3.57 -66.34 1.41
CA GLY A 338 4.23 -67.05 0.30
C GLY A 338 5.48 -66.31 -0.15
N GLY A 339 6.71 -66.80 -0.05
CA GLY A 339 7.18 -68.17 -0.11
C GLY A 339 8.01 -68.32 -1.38
N GLU A 340 9.32 -68.11 -1.30
CA GLU A 340 10.27 -68.51 -2.35
C GLU A 340 11.57 -68.96 -1.69
N GLU A 341 11.83 -70.27 -1.82
CA GLU A 341 13.10 -70.95 -1.60
C GLU A 341 14.08 -70.54 -2.71
N ILE A 342 15.33 -70.22 -2.35
CA ILE A 342 16.48 -70.45 -3.23
C ILE A 342 17.65 -70.95 -2.37
N GLU A 343 18.02 -72.22 -2.57
CA GLU A 343 19.29 -72.83 -2.20
C GLU A 343 20.43 -72.26 -3.07
N ASP A 344 21.51 -71.79 -2.44
CA ASP A 344 22.87 -72.36 -2.53
C ASP A 344 23.83 -71.65 -1.56
#